data_AF-A0A661NNP3-F1
#
_entry.id   AF-A0A661NNP3-F1
#
_cell.length_a   1.000
_cell.length_b   1.000
_cell.length_c   1.000
_cell.angle_alpha   90.00
_cell.angle_beta   90.00
_cell.angle_gamma   90.00
#
_symmetry.space_group_name_H-M   'P 1'
#
loop_
_entity.id
_entity.type
_entity.pdbx_description
1 polymer ?
#
loop_
_entity_poly.entity_id
_entity_poly.type
_entity_poly.pdbx_seq_one_letter_code
_entity_poly.pdbx_strand_id
1 'polypeptide(L)'
;MKITPIDIRQQQFGRRLRGLDPREVDTFLNLVSDELEGALRRNNQLQEELARSSRVVEEYRERERALKETMITAQKITDDIKESARKEAELIISQAELQAEKIIRAANDRLVKIIEDINEAKRQREQLHANLRAIIESHRKLLHDVDEEKSEALFLSTEELRQRRARFHASIRELLEAQANLLGLDRDRELDELREEVERLQKLQVNLTSRLHGEIDTHSRLLDARREAEASASKQLEDTTVRVLRPAGEVDRQPADDRSEETGEPAAGEVAGSGEQGTGER
;
A
#
# COMPACT_ATOMS: atom_id res chain seq x y z
N MET A 1 -63.79 -11.25 55.75
CA MET A 1 -65.20 -11.63 55.98
C MET A 1 -65.54 -11.45 57.46
N LYS A 2 -66.83 -11.33 57.82
CA LYS A 2 -67.29 -11.13 59.20
C LYS A 2 -67.48 -12.42 60.02
N ILE A 3 -67.36 -13.61 59.39
CA ILE A 3 -67.54 -14.91 60.02
C ILE A 3 -66.51 -15.88 59.41
N THR A 4 -65.85 -16.67 60.24
CA THR A 4 -64.86 -17.69 59.84
C THR A 4 -65.42 -19.11 60.01
N PRO A 5 -64.83 -20.15 59.36
CA PRO A 5 -65.24 -21.53 59.56
C PRO A 5 -65.19 -21.98 61.03
N ILE A 6 -64.29 -21.42 61.83
CA ILE A 6 -64.21 -21.72 63.27
C ILE A 6 -65.36 -21.08 64.05
N ASP A 7 -65.76 -19.86 63.66
CA ASP A 7 -66.92 -19.19 64.25
C ASP A 7 -68.23 -19.96 63.98
N ILE A 8 -68.37 -20.56 62.79
CA ILE A 8 -69.54 -21.39 62.43
C ILE A 8 -69.58 -22.68 63.26
N ARG A 9 -68.43 -23.36 63.46
CA ARG A 9 -68.34 -24.57 64.31
C ARG A 9 -68.64 -24.30 65.79
N GLN A 10 -68.30 -23.11 66.28
CA GLN A 10 -68.46 -22.73 67.68
C GLN A 10 -69.79 -22.02 67.97
N GLN A 11 -70.62 -21.79 66.95
CA GLN A 11 -71.87 -21.06 67.08
C GLN A 11 -72.88 -21.83 67.95
N GLN A 12 -73.33 -21.22 69.03
CA GLN A 12 -74.36 -21.78 69.91
C GLN A 12 -75.72 -21.12 69.66
N PHE A 13 -76.78 -21.92 69.72
CA PHE A 13 -78.17 -21.47 69.58
C PHE A 13 -78.97 -21.71 70.86
N GLY A 14 -79.84 -20.77 71.23
CA GLY A 14 -80.74 -20.90 72.39
C GLY A 14 -81.84 -21.94 72.16
N ARG A 15 -82.18 -22.74 73.18
CA ARG A 15 -83.20 -23.79 73.10
C ARG A 15 -84.62 -23.25 73.32
N ARG A 16 -85.59 -23.70 72.52
CA ARG A 16 -87.03 -23.39 72.67
C ARG A 16 -87.89 -24.65 72.49
N LEU A 17 -89.09 -24.68 73.10
CA LEU A 17 -89.94 -25.88 73.22
C LEU A 17 -90.43 -26.49 71.88
N ARG A 18 -90.35 -25.73 70.78
CA ARG A 18 -90.60 -26.16 69.39
C ARG A 18 -89.47 -25.65 68.49
N GLY A 19 -88.32 -26.31 68.51
CA GLY A 19 -87.13 -25.95 67.74
C GLY A 19 -86.59 -27.11 66.90
N LEU A 20 -85.60 -26.82 66.06
CA LEU A 20 -84.86 -27.82 65.29
C LEU A 20 -84.06 -28.75 66.22
N ASP A 21 -83.80 -29.99 65.78
CA ASP A 21 -82.95 -30.93 66.52
C ASP A 21 -81.51 -30.38 66.60
N PRO A 22 -80.96 -30.16 67.81
CA PRO A 22 -79.58 -29.69 67.97
C PRO A 22 -78.54 -30.54 67.23
N ARG A 23 -78.75 -31.86 67.14
CA ARG A 23 -77.78 -32.76 66.48
C ARG A 23 -77.74 -32.58 64.97
N GLU A 24 -78.89 -32.38 64.34
CA GLU A 24 -78.97 -32.11 62.90
C GLU A 24 -78.37 -30.73 62.58
N VAL A 25 -78.63 -29.74 63.43
CA VAL A 25 -78.06 -28.38 63.28
C VAL A 25 -76.53 -28.43 63.41
N ASP A 26 -75.97 -29.10 64.42
CA ASP A 26 -74.52 -29.24 64.57
C ASP A 26 -73.88 -29.95 63.36
N THR A 27 -74.53 -30.99 62.84
CA THR A 27 -74.06 -31.72 61.65
C THR A 27 -74.04 -30.80 60.42
N PHE A 28 -75.09 -29.99 60.24
CA PHE A 28 -75.17 -29.02 59.15
C PHE A 28 -74.13 -27.89 59.30
N LEU A 29 -73.92 -27.35 60.50
CA LEU A 29 -72.89 -26.33 60.76
C LEU A 29 -71.49 -26.86 60.46
N ASN A 30 -71.19 -28.11 60.78
CA ASN A 30 -69.92 -28.73 60.44
C ASN A 30 -69.73 -28.84 58.92
N LEU A 31 -70.75 -29.31 58.19
CA LEU A 31 -70.71 -29.38 56.72
C LEU A 31 -70.51 -28.00 56.08
N VAL A 32 -71.25 -26.99 56.54
CA VAL A 32 -71.13 -25.61 56.05
C VAL A 32 -69.75 -25.02 56.38
N SER A 33 -69.20 -25.34 57.55
CA SER A 33 -67.86 -24.90 57.95
C SER A 33 -66.79 -25.50 57.04
N ASP A 34 -66.89 -26.80 56.74
CA ASP A 34 -65.93 -27.49 55.87
C ASP A 34 -66.02 -26.98 54.41
N GLU A 35 -67.23 -26.74 53.90
CA GLU A 35 -67.42 -26.11 52.58
C GLU A 35 -66.90 -24.68 52.53
N LEU A 36 -67.13 -23.86 53.57
CA LEU A 36 -66.59 -22.50 53.66
C LEU A 36 -65.06 -22.53 53.72
N GLU A 37 -64.47 -23.45 54.46
CA GLU A 37 -63.02 -23.63 54.53
C GLU A 37 -62.45 -24.06 53.16
N GLY A 38 -63.11 -24.98 52.47
CA GLY A 38 -62.78 -25.36 51.09
C GLY A 38 -62.90 -24.21 50.10
N ALA A 39 -63.92 -23.36 50.23
CA ALA A 39 -64.11 -22.17 49.40
C ALA A 39 -63.02 -21.12 49.66
N LEU A 40 -62.66 -20.88 50.92
CA LEU A 40 -61.58 -19.95 51.30
C LEU A 40 -60.22 -20.42 50.79
N ARG A 41 -59.90 -21.71 50.91
CA ARG A 41 -58.67 -22.30 50.34
C ARG A 41 -58.60 -22.09 48.84
N ARG A 42 -59.67 -22.43 48.11
CA ARG A 42 -59.74 -22.22 46.65
C ARG A 42 -59.63 -20.74 46.29
N ASN A 43 -60.26 -19.85 47.05
CA ASN A 43 -60.18 -18.41 46.80
C ASN A 43 -58.74 -17.90 46.96
N ASN A 44 -58.03 -18.30 48.01
CA ASN A 44 -56.63 -17.93 48.21
C ASN A 44 -55.74 -18.48 47.09
N GLN A 45 -55.91 -19.74 46.70
CA GLN A 45 -55.17 -20.33 45.57
C GLN A 45 -55.40 -19.56 44.26
N LEU A 46 -56.66 -19.24 43.95
CA LEU A 46 -57.02 -18.45 42.76
C LEU A 46 -56.45 -17.03 42.82
N GLN A 47 -56.42 -16.40 44.00
CA GLN A 47 -55.80 -15.07 44.17
C GLN A 47 -54.29 -15.13 43.95
N GLU A 48 -53.61 -16.16 44.44
CA GLU A 48 -52.18 -16.37 44.21
C GLU A 48 -51.87 -16.66 42.74
N GLU A 49 -52.68 -17.47 42.06
CA GLU A 49 -52.57 -17.71 40.62
C GLU A 49 -52.82 -16.44 39.80
N LEU A 50 -53.85 -15.67 40.14
CA LEU A 50 -54.15 -14.39 39.50
C LEU A 50 -52.99 -13.41 39.68
N ALA A 51 -52.44 -13.31 40.89
CA ALA A 51 -51.29 -12.46 41.17
C ALA A 51 -50.05 -12.89 40.37
N ARG A 52 -49.78 -14.20 40.28
CA ARG A 52 -48.68 -14.74 39.46
C ARG A 52 -48.87 -14.45 37.97
N SER A 53 -50.05 -14.75 37.43
CA SER A 53 -50.38 -14.49 36.03
C SER A 53 -50.30 -13.01 35.69
N SER A 54 -50.79 -12.13 36.58
CA SER A 54 -50.73 -10.68 36.39
C SER A 54 -49.30 -10.16 36.32
N ARG A 55 -48.39 -10.70 37.14
CA ARG A 55 -46.95 -10.35 37.08
C ARG A 55 -46.32 -10.76 35.75
N VAL A 56 -46.62 -11.97 35.29
CA VAL A 56 -46.11 -12.48 34.00
C VAL A 56 -46.63 -11.65 32.83
N VAL A 57 -47.90 -11.24 32.86
CA VAL A 57 -48.48 -10.36 31.83
C VAL A 57 -47.78 -9.00 31.82
N GLU A 58 -47.48 -8.40 32.99
CA GLU A 58 -46.80 -7.11 33.01
C GLU A 58 -45.35 -7.23 32.52
N GLU A 59 -44.64 -8.30 32.89
CA GLU A 59 -43.29 -8.57 32.35
C GLU A 59 -43.31 -8.73 30.82
N TYR A 60 -44.29 -9.44 30.26
CA TYR A 60 -44.43 -9.54 28.81
C TYR A 60 -44.73 -8.19 28.16
N ARG A 61 -45.55 -7.34 28.79
CA ARG A 61 -45.82 -5.99 28.29
C ARG A 61 -44.58 -5.10 28.32
N GLU A 62 -43.76 -5.19 29.36
CA GLU A 62 -42.50 -4.46 29.42
C GLU A 62 -41.53 -4.92 28.33
N ARG A 63 -41.40 -6.24 28.13
CA ARG A 63 -40.60 -6.80 27.03
C ARG A 63 -41.11 -6.38 25.66
N GLU A 64 -42.44 -6.36 25.46
CA GLU A 64 -43.05 -5.90 24.21
C GLU A 64 -42.77 -4.40 23.96
N ARG A 65 -42.85 -3.56 25.00
CA ARG A 65 -42.50 -2.13 24.91
C ARG A 65 -41.03 -1.95 24.50
N ALA A 66 -40.11 -2.66 25.17
CA ALA A 66 -38.69 -2.60 24.85
C ALA A 66 -38.39 -3.07 23.42
N LEU A 67 -39.05 -4.14 22.97
CA LEU A 67 -38.90 -4.64 21.60
C LEU A 67 -39.41 -3.63 20.56
N LYS A 68 -40.58 -3.01 20.82
CA LYS A 68 -41.13 -1.95 19.95
C LYS A 68 -40.20 -0.75 19.86
N GLU A 69 -39.65 -0.31 20.98
CA GLU A 69 -38.69 0.81 21.01
C GLU A 69 -37.41 0.46 20.23
N THR A 70 -36.91 -0.76 20.39
CA THR A 70 -35.76 -1.27 19.64
C THR A 70 -36.05 -1.31 18.13
N MET A 71 -37.24 -1.78 17.72
CA MET A 71 -37.64 -1.80 16.31
C MET A 71 -37.73 -0.39 15.71
N ILE A 72 -38.31 0.57 16.44
CA ILE A 72 -38.39 1.96 15.99
C ILE A 72 -36.97 2.55 15.85
N THR A 73 -36.09 2.25 16.80
CA THR A 73 -34.69 2.72 16.76
C THR A 73 -33.93 2.10 15.59
N ALA A 74 -34.08 0.78 15.36
CA ALA A 74 -33.48 0.10 14.22
C ALA A 74 -33.99 0.65 12.88
N GLN A 75 -35.29 0.97 12.80
CA GLN A 75 -35.88 1.60 11.62
C GLN A 75 -35.28 2.98 11.36
N LYS A 76 -35.18 3.84 12.40
CA LYS A 76 -34.53 5.16 12.29
C LYS A 76 -33.08 5.05 11.81
N ILE A 77 -32.29 4.16 12.43
CA ILE A 77 -30.90 3.93 12.02
C ILE A 77 -30.83 3.48 10.56
N THR A 78 -31.73 2.60 10.13
CA THR A 78 -31.77 2.13 8.74
C THR A 78 -32.08 3.27 7.77
N ASP A 79 -33.00 4.16 8.14
CA ASP A 79 -33.37 5.31 7.31
C ASP A 79 -32.24 6.36 7.27
N ASP A 80 -31.56 6.61 8.40
CA ASP A 80 -30.37 7.46 8.48
C ASP A 80 -29.23 6.92 7.60
N ILE A 81 -28.98 5.60 7.64
CA ILE A 81 -27.98 4.93 6.77
C ILE A 81 -28.36 5.12 5.29
N LYS A 82 -29.62 4.94 4.93
CA LYS A 82 -30.08 5.14 3.54
C LYS A 82 -29.92 6.59 3.10
N GLU A 83 -30.23 7.55 3.96
CA GLU A 83 -30.07 8.98 3.64
C GLU A 83 -28.59 9.35 3.48
N SER A 84 -27.73 8.88 4.40
CA SER A 84 -26.28 9.10 4.31
C SER A 84 -25.70 8.49 3.03
N ALA A 85 -26.07 7.24 2.71
CA ALA A 85 -25.61 6.57 1.50
C ALA A 85 -26.06 7.27 0.22
N ARG A 86 -27.27 7.85 0.20
CA ARG A 86 -27.75 8.67 -0.93
C ARG A 86 -26.93 9.94 -1.10
N LYS A 87 -26.70 10.69 0.00
CA LYS A 87 -25.86 11.91 -0.02
C LYS A 87 -24.43 11.61 -0.46
N GLU A 88 -23.86 10.51 0.02
CA GLU A 88 -22.52 10.08 -0.36
C GLU A 88 -22.45 9.68 -1.83
N ALA A 89 -23.46 8.95 -2.34
CA ALA A 89 -23.55 8.63 -3.76
C ALA A 89 -23.66 9.89 -4.64
N GLU A 90 -24.49 10.87 -4.25
CA GLU A 90 -24.60 12.15 -4.95
C GLU A 90 -23.27 12.93 -4.95
N LEU A 91 -22.56 12.94 -3.82
CA LEU A 91 -21.23 13.53 -3.72
C LEU A 91 -20.22 12.83 -4.64
N ILE A 92 -20.21 11.50 -4.66
CA ILE A 92 -19.31 10.72 -5.53
C ILE A 92 -19.60 11.04 -7.00
N ILE A 93 -20.87 11.07 -7.40
CA ILE A 93 -21.27 11.40 -8.78
C ILE A 93 -20.81 12.83 -9.13
N SER A 94 -21.09 13.80 -8.26
CA SER A 94 -20.69 15.20 -8.49
C SER A 94 -19.16 15.35 -8.60
N GLN A 95 -18.40 14.64 -7.74
CA GLN A 95 -16.95 14.63 -7.82
C GLN A 95 -16.43 13.99 -9.11
N ALA A 96 -17.04 12.87 -9.54
CA ALA A 96 -16.68 12.19 -10.78
C ALA A 96 -16.97 13.08 -12.00
N GLU A 97 -18.11 13.77 -12.03
CA GLU A 97 -18.45 14.74 -13.08
C GLU A 97 -17.43 15.88 -13.14
N LEU A 98 -17.06 16.46 -12.00
CA LEU A 98 -16.08 17.54 -11.94
C LEU A 98 -14.67 17.07 -12.35
N GLN A 99 -14.29 15.85 -11.99
CA GLN A 99 -13.03 15.25 -12.46
C GLN A 99 -13.06 14.98 -13.97
N ALA A 100 -14.15 14.45 -14.49
CA ALA A 100 -14.33 14.22 -15.92
C ALA A 100 -14.24 15.54 -16.70
N GLU A 101 -14.88 16.60 -16.23
CA GLU A 101 -14.80 17.92 -16.85
C GLU A 101 -13.37 18.46 -16.83
N LYS A 102 -12.64 18.31 -15.73
CA LYS A 102 -11.21 18.67 -15.65
C LYS A 102 -10.36 17.90 -16.65
N ILE A 103 -10.59 16.60 -16.79
CA ILE A 103 -9.87 15.76 -17.76
C ILE A 103 -10.15 16.23 -19.19
N ILE A 104 -11.42 16.51 -19.52
CA ILE A 104 -11.82 17.00 -20.84
C ILE A 104 -11.18 18.36 -21.13
N ARG A 105 -11.21 19.30 -20.18
CA ARG A 105 -10.55 20.61 -20.33
C ARG A 105 -9.05 20.45 -20.56
N ALA A 106 -8.37 19.65 -19.74
CA ALA A 106 -6.94 19.39 -19.91
C ALA A 106 -6.61 18.71 -21.25
N ALA A 107 -7.48 17.82 -21.74
CA ALA A 107 -7.32 17.20 -23.05
C ALA A 107 -7.51 18.21 -24.20
N ASN A 108 -8.49 19.11 -24.10
CA ASN A 108 -8.70 20.18 -25.07
C ASN A 108 -7.53 21.17 -25.08
N ASP A 109 -7.02 21.55 -23.91
CA ASP A 109 -5.85 22.45 -23.80
C ASP A 109 -4.61 21.81 -24.45
N ARG A 110 -4.41 20.51 -24.24
CA ARG A 110 -3.34 19.75 -24.92
C ARG A 110 -3.56 19.70 -26.43
N LEU A 111 -4.80 19.49 -26.88
CA LEU A 111 -5.13 19.47 -28.31
C LEU A 111 -4.80 20.82 -28.96
N VAL A 112 -5.14 21.94 -28.32
CA VAL A 112 -4.81 23.28 -28.81
C VAL A 112 -3.30 23.45 -28.95
N LYS A 113 -2.53 23.07 -27.92
CA LYS A 113 -1.06 23.13 -27.98
C LYS A 113 -0.48 22.27 -29.10
N ILE A 114 -0.97 21.04 -29.27
CA ILE A 114 -0.52 20.16 -30.36
C ILE A 114 -0.82 20.78 -31.73
N ILE A 115 -1.97 21.43 -31.89
CA ILE A 115 -2.31 22.12 -33.15
C ILE A 115 -1.37 23.31 -33.39
N GLU A 116 -1.06 24.09 -32.35
CA GLU A 116 -0.08 25.18 -32.42
C GLU A 116 1.31 24.66 -32.81
N ASP A 117 1.79 23.60 -32.16
CA ASP A 117 3.07 22.95 -32.46
C ASP A 117 3.12 22.42 -33.90
N ILE A 118 2.03 21.79 -34.38
CA ILE A 118 1.91 21.31 -35.77
C ILE A 118 1.99 22.49 -36.75
N ASN A 119 1.32 23.60 -36.46
CA ASN A 119 1.34 24.76 -37.33
C ASN A 119 2.71 25.42 -37.35
N GLU A 120 3.40 25.49 -36.22
CA GLU A 120 4.77 25.99 -36.14
C GLU A 120 5.74 25.09 -36.91
N ALA A 121 5.67 23.77 -36.72
CA ALA A 121 6.47 22.81 -37.49
C ALA A 121 6.23 22.91 -39.00
N LYS A 122 4.98 23.16 -39.43
CA LYS A 122 4.64 23.41 -40.85
C LYS A 122 5.31 24.69 -41.37
N ARG A 123 5.27 25.78 -40.60
CA ARG A 123 5.94 27.05 -40.96
C ARG A 123 7.44 26.87 -41.08
N GLN A 124 8.07 26.19 -40.11
CA GLN A 124 9.49 25.88 -40.14
C GLN A 124 9.86 25.05 -41.38
N ARG A 125 9.05 24.05 -41.72
CA ARG A 125 9.23 23.24 -42.94
C ARG A 125 9.13 24.09 -44.22
N GLU A 126 8.14 24.97 -44.32
CA GLU A 126 7.98 25.85 -45.48
C GLU A 126 9.15 26.84 -45.60
N GLN A 127 9.60 27.40 -44.48
CA GLN A 127 10.77 28.27 -44.44
C GLN A 127 12.04 27.52 -44.86
N LEU A 128 12.25 26.31 -44.36
CA LEU A 128 13.37 25.45 -44.75
C LEU A 128 13.33 25.16 -46.26
N HIS A 129 12.17 24.81 -46.80
CA HIS A 129 12.01 24.52 -48.22
C HIS A 129 12.29 25.75 -49.09
N ALA A 130 11.78 26.93 -48.71
CA ALA A 130 12.06 28.19 -49.40
C ALA A 130 13.56 28.53 -49.36
N ASN A 131 14.20 28.33 -48.20
CA ASN A 131 15.62 28.58 -48.00
C ASN A 131 16.48 27.64 -48.85
N LEU A 132 16.22 26.33 -48.83
CA LEU A 132 16.92 25.35 -49.67
C LEU A 132 16.79 25.67 -51.16
N ARG A 133 15.60 26.10 -51.60
CA ARG A 133 15.38 26.52 -52.97
C ARG A 133 16.23 27.74 -53.34
N ALA A 134 16.35 28.72 -52.45
CA ALA A 134 17.19 29.90 -52.67
C ALA A 134 18.68 29.54 -52.78
N ILE A 135 19.16 28.59 -51.96
CA ILE A 135 20.54 28.08 -52.03
C ILE A 135 20.78 27.36 -53.35
N ILE A 136 19.90 26.44 -53.75
CA ILE A 136 20.06 25.70 -55.01
C ILE A 136 20.08 26.68 -56.19
N GLU A 137 19.23 27.70 -56.17
CA GLU A 137 19.19 28.71 -57.24
C GLU A 137 20.45 29.58 -57.26
N SER A 138 21.00 29.97 -56.10
CA SER A 138 22.28 30.70 -56.04
C SER A 138 23.44 29.86 -56.56
N HIS A 139 23.46 28.56 -56.23
CA HIS A 139 24.47 27.63 -56.73
C HIS A 139 24.34 27.40 -58.23
N ARG A 140 23.11 27.28 -58.74
CA ARG A 140 22.86 27.15 -60.17
C ARG A 140 23.37 28.36 -60.94
N LYS A 141 23.15 29.58 -60.42
CA LYS A 141 23.69 30.81 -61.03
C LYS A 141 25.22 30.83 -61.05
N LEU A 142 25.86 30.53 -59.91
CA LEU A 142 27.32 30.46 -59.84
C LEU A 142 27.93 29.42 -60.80
N LEU A 143 27.29 28.27 -60.97
CA LEU A 143 27.73 27.27 -61.94
C LEU A 143 27.57 27.75 -63.39
N HIS A 144 26.47 28.45 -63.70
CA HIS A 144 26.26 29.06 -65.01
C HIS A 144 27.35 30.11 -65.32
N ASP A 145 27.64 31.00 -64.37
CA ASP A 145 28.68 32.03 -64.53
C ASP A 145 30.06 31.39 -64.79
N VAL A 146 30.37 30.28 -64.12
CA VAL A 146 31.61 29.51 -64.34
C VAL A 146 31.65 28.86 -65.72
N ASP A 147 30.53 28.35 -66.22
CA ASP A 147 30.48 27.70 -67.54
C ASP A 147 30.50 28.73 -68.69
N GLU A 148 29.90 29.91 -68.49
CA GLU A 148 29.95 31.04 -69.43
C GLU A 148 31.37 31.63 -69.50
N GLU A 149 32.06 31.82 -68.37
CA GLU A 149 33.47 32.25 -68.33
C GLU A 149 34.44 31.21 -68.91
N LYS A 150 34.21 29.91 -68.75
CA LYS A 150 35.01 28.85 -69.42
C LYS A 150 34.86 28.90 -70.94
N SER A 151 33.70 29.30 -71.44
CA SER A 151 33.46 29.49 -72.87
C SER A 151 34.23 30.71 -73.41
N GLU A 152 34.56 31.68 -72.57
CA GLU A 152 35.30 32.90 -72.93
C GLU A 152 36.82 32.82 -72.67
N ALA A 153 37.28 32.03 -71.71
CA ALA A 153 38.68 31.96 -71.29
C ALA A 153 39.27 30.54 -71.33
N LEU A 154 39.80 30.15 -72.50
CA LEU A 154 40.61 28.93 -72.69
C LEU A 154 42.06 29.02 -72.10
N PHE A 155 42.31 29.88 -71.11
CA PHE A 155 43.67 30.20 -70.60
C PHE A 155 43.78 30.36 -69.07
N LEU A 156 43.07 29.58 -68.26
CA LEU A 156 43.28 29.57 -66.79
C LEU A 156 44.29 28.47 -66.37
N SER A 157 45.21 28.81 -65.47
CA SER A 157 46.18 27.87 -64.92
C SER A 157 45.50 26.82 -64.02
N THR A 158 46.01 25.59 -63.99
CA THR A 158 45.44 24.48 -63.18
C THR A 158 45.39 24.79 -61.68
N GLU A 159 46.25 25.70 -61.21
CA GLU A 159 46.30 26.14 -59.82
C GLU A 159 45.21 27.18 -59.50
N GLU A 160 44.87 28.05 -60.46
CA GLU A 160 43.80 29.03 -60.32
C GLU A 160 42.44 28.33 -60.23
N LEU A 161 42.26 27.26 -61.03
CA LEU A 161 41.07 26.40 -60.95
C LEU A 161 40.95 25.69 -59.59
N ARG A 162 42.06 25.23 -58.99
CA ARG A 162 42.06 24.62 -57.64
C ARG A 162 41.70 25.61 -56.56
N GLN A 163 42.33 26.78 -56.54
CA GLN A 163 42.03 27.81 -55.55
C GLN A 163 40.59 28.30 -55.67
N ARG A 164 40.07 28.44 -56.90
CA ARG A 164 38.69 28.88 -57.14
C ARG A 164 37.68 27.81 -56.71
N ARG A 165 37.94 26.52 -56.97
CA ARG A 165 37.13 25.41 -56.45
C ARG A 165 37.15 25.34 -54.92
N ALA A 166 38.29 25.59 -54.28
CA ALA A 166 38.39 25.61 -52.82
C ALA A 166 37.60 26.76 -52.20
N ARG A 167 37.67 27.97 -52.78
CA ARG A 167 36.86 29.14 -52.35
C ARG A 167 35.37 28.87 -52.53
N PHE A 168 34.97 28.23 -53.62
CA PHE A 168 33.60 27.79 -53.84
C PHE A 168 33.14 26.86 -52.71
N HIS A 169 33.86 25.77 -52.44
CA HIS A 169 33.51 24.85 -51.34
C HIS A 169 33.52 25.50 -49.95
N ALA A 170 34.38 26.51 -49.70
CA ALA A 170 34.40 27.26 -48.45
C ALA A 170 33.15 28.12 -48.29
N SER A 171 32.74 28.84 -49.33
CA SER A 171 31.51 29.65 -49.31
C SER A 171 30.24 28.82 -49.10
N ILE A 172 30.20 27.59 -49.64
CA ILE A 172 29.11 26.64 -49.41
C ILE A 172 29.05 26.22 -47.94
N ARG A 173 30.22 25.91 -47.35
CA ARG A 173 30.30 25.46 -45.96
C ARG A 173 29.85 26.56 -45.01
N GLU A 174 30.32 27.78 -45.21
CA GLU A 174 29.97 28.94 -44.39
C GLU A 174 28.47 29.25 -44.46
N LEU A 175 27.86 29.16 -45.64
CA LEU A 175 26.44 29.40 -45.84
C LEU A 175 25.56 28.29 -45.23
N LEU A 176 26.03 27.04 -45.24
CA LEU A 176 25.37 25.92 -44.56
C LEU A 176 25.51 26.01 -43.02
N GLU A 177 26.68 26.39 -42.50
CA GLU A 177 26.93 26.58 -41.06
C GLU A 177 26.10 27.73 -40.48
N ALA A 178 26.06 28.87 -41.16
CA ALA A 178 25.23 30.01 -40.74
C ALA A 178 23.73 29.66 -40.68
N GLN A 179 23.28 28.68 -41.49
CA GLN A 179 21.89 28.26 -41.54
C GLN A 179 21.53 27.16 -40.55
N ALA A 180 22.47 26.26 -40.22
CA ALA A 180 22.29 25.31 -39.11
C ALA A 180 22.00 26.04 -37.79
N ASN A 181 22.69 27.16 -37.57
CA ASN A 181 22.48 28.03 -36.41
C ASN A 181 21.12 28.74 -36.42
N LEU A 182 20.58 29.11 -37.59
CA LEU A 182 19.29 29.81 -37.72
C LEU A 182 18.08 28.88 -37.54
N LEU A 183 18.21 27.61 -37.95
CA LEU A 183 17.14 26.61 -37.87
C LEU A 183 16.98 25.99 -36.48
N GLY A 184 17.79 26.42 -35.50
CA GLY A 184 17.79 25.79 -34.17
C GLY A 184 18.06 24.29 -34.24
N LEU A 185 18.75 23.82 -35.29
CA LEU A 185 19.31 22.48 -35.39
C LEU A 185 20.53 22.36 -34.46
N ASP A 186 20.44 22.97 -33.27
CA ASP A 186 21.29 22.72 -32.11
C ASP A 186 20.91 21.34 -31.58
N ARG A 187 21.16 20.30 -32.39
CA ARG A 187 21.29 18.94 -31.86
C ARG A 187 22.31 18.94 -30.72
N ASP A 188 23.23 19.90 -30.74
CA ASP A 188 24.21 20.16 -29.70
C ASP A 188 23.61 20.70 -28.39
N ARG A 189 22.52 21.49 -28.37
CA ARG A 189 21.93 21.95 -27.09
C ARG A 189 21.21 20.84 -26.34
N GLU A 190 20.39 20.05 -27.03
CA GLU A 190 19.75 18.88 -26.41
C GLU A 190 20.79 17.83 -25.98
N LEU A 191 21.86 17.65 -26.77
CA LEU A 191 22.97 16.77 -26.42
C LEU A 191 23.79 17.30 -25.25
N ASP A 192 24.00 18.60 -25.14
CA ASP A 192 24.74 19.21 -24.03
C ASP A 192 23.91 19.19 -22.73
N GLU A 193 22.60 19.43 -22.79
CA GLU A 193 21.70 19.23 -21.64
C GLU A 193 21.68 17.77 -21.17
N LEU A 194 21.60 16.82 -22.11
CA LEU A 194 21.68 15.39 -21.79
C LEU A 194 23.06 14.99 -21.25
N ARG A 195 24.15 15.57 -21.76
CA ARG A 195 25.51 15.35 -21.26
C ARG A 195 25.68 15.89 -19.84
N GLU A 196 25.18 17.09 -19.57
CA GLU A 196 25.18 17.68 -18.22
C GLU A 196 24.41 16.80 -17.25
N GLU A 197 23.25 16.27 -17.66
CA GLU A 197 22.43 15.40 -16.80
C GLU A 197 23.10 14.02 -16.57
N VAL A 198 23.73 13.45 -17.60
CA VAL A 198 24.56 12.24 -17.46
C VAL A 198 25.73 12.48 -16.49
N GLU A 199 26.39 13.64 -16.57
CA GLU A 199 27.50 13.99 -15.68
C GLU A 199 27.03 14.19 -14.23
N ARG A 200 25.84 14.78 -14.02
CA ARG A 200 25.20 14.88 -12.70
C ARG A 200 24.87 13.51 -12.12
N LEU A 201 24.29 12.63 -12.91
CA LEU A 201 23.95 11.26 -12.47
C LEU A 201 25.20 10.45 -12.13
N GLN A 202 26.28 10.59 -12.91
CA GLN A 202 27.57 9.97 -12.60
C GLN A 202 28.16 10.47 -11.28
N LYS A 203 28.13 11.80 -11.02
CA LYS A 203 28.58 12.36 -9.74
C LYS A 203 27.75 11.84 -8.57
N LEU A 204 26.44 11.71 -8.74
CA LEU A 204 25.54 11.18 -7.71
C LEU A 204 25.81 9.69 -7.44
N GLN A 205 26.07 8.91 -8.50
CA GLN A 205 26.45 7.49 -8.37
C GLN A 205 27.78 7.33 -7.62
N VAL A 206 28.81 8.13 -7.92
CA VAL A 206 30.10 8.10 -7.23
C VAL A 206 29.97 8.49 -5.74
N ASN A 207 29.09 9.46 -5.44
CA ASN A 207 28.78 9.82 -4.06
C ASN A 207 28.02 8.71 -3.31
N LEU A 208 27.13 8.00 -3.98
CA LEU A 208 26.41 6.87 -3.40
C LEU A 208 27.33 5.68 -3.16
N THR A 209 28.20 5.34 -4.12
CA THR A 209 29.15 4.23 -3.98
C THR A 209 30.18 4.49 -2.89
N SER A 210 30.70 5.72 -2.77
CA SER A 210 31.60 6.10 -1.67
C SER A 210 30.91 6.04 -0.30
N ARG A 211 29.64 6.44 -0.19
CA ARG A 211 28.85 6.27 1.03
C ARG A 211 28.62 4.80 1.39
N LEU A 212 28.19 3.99 0.42
CA LEU A 212 27.99 2.56 0.62
C LEU A 212 29.30 1.86 1.00
N HIS A 213 30.41 2.23 0.37
CA HIS A 213 31.74 1.71 0.73
C HIS A 213 32.12 2.10 2.16
N GLY A 214 31.87 3.35 2.57
CA GLY A 214 32.06 3.79 3.95
C GLY A 214 31.20 3.02 4.96
N GLU A 215 29.93 2.75 4.64
CA GLU A 215 29.06 1.92 5.48
C GLU A 215 29.55 0.47 5.56
N ILE A 216 29.95 -0.13 4.44
CA ILE A 216 30.53 -1.48 4.39
C ILE A 216 31.80 -1.55 5.23
N ASP A 217 32.69 -0.55 5.16
CA ASP A 217 33.90 -0.48 5.98
C ASP A 217 33.58 -0.39 7.46
N THR A 218 32.58 0.41 7.86
CA THR A 218 32.15 0.47 9.26
C THR A 218 31.57 -0.84 9.74
N HIS A 219 30.76 -1.52 8.91
CA HIS A 219 30.22 -2.83 9.24
C HIS A 219 31.29 -3.91 9.31
N SER A 220 32.28 -3.90 8.42
CA SER A 220 33.42 -4.82 8.47
C SER A 220 34.19 -4.63 9.77
N ARG A 221 34.50 -3.38 10.16
CA ARG A 221 35.20 -3.09 11.42
C ARG A 221 34.40 -3.53 12.65
N LEU A 222 33.08 -3.38 12.63
CA LEU A 222 32.22 -3.87 13.72
C LEU A 222 32.19 -5.40 13.79
N LEU A 223 32.17 -6.08 12.64
CA LEU A 223 32.25 -7.55 12.59
C LEU A 223 33.60 -8.07 13.07
N ASP A 224 34.70 -7.41 12.70
CA ASP A 224 36.03 -7.78 13.15
C ASP A 224 36.20 -7.52 14.66
N ALA A 225 35.74 -6.36 15.16
CA ALA A 225 35.71 -6.09 16.60
C ALA A 225 34.83 -7.09 17.37
N ARG A 226 33.71 -7.54 16.78
CA ARG A 226 32.87 -8.59 17.37
C ARG A 226 33.59 -9.95 17.38
N ARG A 227 34.27 -10.33 16.30
CA ARG A 227 35.09 -11.56 16.26
C ARG A 227 36.22 -11.52 17.29
N GLU A 228 36.89 -10.39 17.44
CA GLU A 228 37.92 -10.19 18.47
C GLU A 228 37.34 -10.29 19.89
N ALA A 229 36.17 -9.71 20.12
CA ALA A 229 35.46 -9.84 21.40
C ALA A 229 35.00 -11.28 21.68
N GLU A 230 34.49 -11.98 20.67
CA GLU A 230 34.09 -13.40 20.77
C GLU A 230 35.31 -14.32 20.97
N ALA A 231 36.44 -14.04 20.32
CA ALA A 231 37.70 -14.74 20.54
C ALA A 231 38.29 -14.47 21.94
N SER A 232 38.14 -13.23 22.44
CA SER A 232 38.54 -12.85 23.80
C SER A 232 37.65 -13.51 24.85
N ALA A 233 36.34 -13.59 24.61
CA ALA A 233 35.38 -14.30 25.46
C ALA A 233 35.62 -15.82 25.44
N SER A 234 35.96 -16.39 24.29
CA SER A 234 36.32 -17.81 24.16
C SER A 234 37.62 -18.12 24.90
N LYS A 235 38.65 -17.26 24.79
CA LYS A 235 39.87 -17.38 25.60
C LYS A 235 39.60 -17.29 27.11
N GLN A 236 38.70 -16.40 27.55
CA GLN A 236 38.31 -16.32 28.96
C GLN A 236 37.55 -17.57 29.43
N LEU A 237 36.67 -18.14 28.60
CA LEU A 237 35.97 -19.39 28.92
C LEU A 237 36.93 -20.59 28.97
N GLU A 238 37.91 -20.66 28.06
CA GLU A 238 38.97 -21.67 28.10
C GLU A 238 39.85 -21.52 29.35
N ASP A 239 40.27 -20.31 29.70
CA ASP A 239 41.12 -20.05 30.89
C ASP A 239 40.37 -20.36 32.21
N THR A 240 39.04 -20.17 32.23
CA THR A 240 38.20 -20.55 33.37
C THR A 240 37.98 -22.07 33.45
N THR A 241 37.95 -22.77 32.31
CA THR A 241 37.74 -24.23 32.24
C THR A 241 39.05 -25.00 32.49
N VAL A 242 40.19 -24.46 32.04
CA VAL A 242 41.53 -25.04 32.23
C VAL A 242 41.99 -24.91 33.69
N ARG A 243 41.58 -23.87 34.43
CA ARG A 243 41.96 -23.71 35.84
C ARG A 243 41.34 -24.73 36.80
N VAL A 244 40.33 -25.50 36.38
CA VAL A 244 39.63 -26.49 37.21
C VAL A 244 40.12 -27.93 36.97
N LEU A 245 40.87 -28.21 35.90
CA LEU A 245 41.30 -29.57 35.54
C LEU A 245 42.79 -29.66 35.21
N ARG A 246 43.62 -29.75 36.27
CA ARG A 246 44.74 -30.71 36.44
C ARG A 246 46.08 -30.09 36.94
N PRO A 247 46.76 -30.74 37.93
CA PRO A 247 47.93 -30.22 38.63
C PRO A 247 49.29 -30.78 38.15
N ALA A 248 50.36 -30.08 38.55
CA ALA A 248 51.73 -30.46 38.93
C ALA A 248 52.57 -31.50 38.13
N GLY A 249 53.84 -31.11 37.88
CA GLY A 249 54.98 -31.94 37.45
C GLY A 249 55.19 -31.94 35.92
N GLU A 250 56.39 -31.94 35.34
CA GLU A 250 57.78 -31.79 35.76
C GLU A 250 58.61 -31.84 34.44
N VAL A 251 59.60 -30.94 34.30
CA VAL A 251 60.89 -31.03 33.58
C VAL A 251 61.00 -31.69 32.17
N ASP A 252 61.44 -30.89 31.19
CA ASP A 252 62.80 -30.90 30.60
C ASP A 252 62.91 -30.95 29.05
N ARG A 253 63.92 -30.21 28.57
CA ARG A 253 64.67 -30.26 27.29
C ARG A 253 64.14 -29.53 26.03
N GLN A 254 64.83 -28.42 25.77
CA GLN A 254 65.23 -27.85 24.46
C GLN A 254 66.28 -28.74 23.75
N PRO A 255 66.85 -28.37 22.57
CA PRO A 255 66.36 -27.65 21.37
C PRO A 255 66.76 -28.37 20.05
N ALA A 256 66.41 -27.84 18.87
CA ALA A 256 67.34 -27.63 17.72
C ALA A 256 66.61 -27.29 16.40
N ASP A 257 67.29 -26.43 15.63
CA ASP A 257 67.19 -26.17 14.18
C ASP A 257 66.94 -27.42 13.32
N ASP A 258 66.23 -27.29 12.19
CA ASP A 258 66.88 -27.15 10.88
C ASP A 258 65.86 -26.89 9.74
N ARG A 259 66.41 -26.44 8.62
CA ARG A 259 65.84 -25.85 7.41
C ARG A 259 65.15 -26.84 6.45
N SER A 260 64.47 -26.24 5.46
CA SER A 260 64.18 -26.78 4.11
C SER A 260 63.18 -27.96 4.09
N GLU A 261 62.33 -28.20 3.10
CA GLU A 261 62.42 -27.97 1.67
C GLU A 261 61.03 -28.19 1.03
N GLU A 262 60.99 -27.91 -0.26
CA GLU A 262 59.89 -27.94 -1.22
C GLU A 262 59.13 -29.26 -1.44
N THR A 263 57.90 -29.06 -1.94
CA THR A 263 57.18 -29.82 -2.99
C THR A 263 56.52 -31.17 -2.68
N GLY A 264 55.26 -31.29 -3.15
CA GLY A 264 54.64 -32.58 -3.44
C GLY A 264 53.10 -32.60 -3.35
N GLU A 265 52.42 -32.20 -4.42
CA GLU A 265 51.10 -32.76 -4.84
C GLU A 265 51.24 -34.29 -5.10
N PRO A 266 50.18 -35.14 -5.21
CA PRO A 266 48.87 -34.84 -5.83
C PRO A 266 47.60 -35.59 -5.29
N ALA A 267 46.45 -35.22 -5.88
CA ALA A 267 45.32 -36.03 -6.37
C ALA A 267 44.46 -36.99 -5.48
N ALA A 268 43.16 -36.61 -5.42
CA ALA A 268 41.97 -37.36 -5.88
C ALA A 268 41.28 -38.46 -5.02
N GLY A 269 39.93 -38.35 -5.00
CA GLY A 269 38.96 -39.44 -4.87
C GLY A 269 37.86 -39.19 -3.82
N GLU A 270 36.68 -38.64 -4.18
CA GLU A 270 35.40 -39.36 -4.47
C GLU A 270 34.60 -39.73 -3.18
N VAL A 271 33.27 -39.66 -3.01
CA VAL A 271 32.07 -39.77 -3.87
C VAL A 271 30.84 -39.16 -3.15
N ALA A 272 29.80 -38.86 -3.94
CA ALA A 272 28.33 -38.87 -3.65
C ALA A 272 27.70 -37.52 -3.23
N GLY A 273 26.61 -37.04 -3.82
CA GLY A 273 25.67 -37.58 -4.82
C GLY A 273 24.28 -36.97 -4.60
N SER A 274 23.51 -36.80 -5.70
CA SER A 274 22.13 -36.25 -5.84
C SER A 274 22.01 -34.71 -5.81
N GLY A 275 21.39 -34.01 -6.75
CA GLY A 275 20.61 -34.39 -7.93
C GLY A 275 19.27 -33.67 -7.91
N GLU A 276 19.11 -32.59 -8.69
CA GLU A 276 17.84 -32.21 -9.34
C GLU A 276 18.08 -31.06 -10.35
N GLN A 277 17.66 -31.29 -11.58
CA GLN A 277 17.64 -30.36 -12.70
C GLN A 277 16.19 -30.00 -13.04
N GLY A 278 16.01 -28.81 -13.59
CA GLY A 278 14.90 -28.47 -14.49
C GLY A 278 14.09 -27.27 -13.99
N THR A 279 13.79 -26.24 -14.76
CA THR A 279 13.94 -26.00 -16.21
C THR A 279 13.67 -24.51 -16.42
N GLY A 280 14.43 -23.86 -17.30
CA GLY A 280 14.11 -22.54 -17.82
C GLY A 280 14.51 -22.47 -19.28
N GLU A 281 13.54 -22.41 -20.17
CA GLU A 281 13.67 -21.81 -21.50
C GLU A 281 12.27 -21.47 -22.05
N ARG A 282 12.13 -20.20 -22.44
CA ARG A 282 11.22 -19.54 -23.41
C ARG A 282 9.78 -20.04 -23.59
#